data_AF-A0A6I6D6D1-F1
#
_entry.id   AF-A0A6I6D6D1-F1
#
_cell.length_a   1.000
_cell.length_b   1.000
_cell.length_c   1.000
_cell.angle_alpha   90.00
_cell.angle_beta   90.00
_cell.angle_gamma   90.00
#
_symmetry.space_group_name_H-M   'P 1'
#
loop_
_entity.id
_entity.type
_entity.pdbx_description
1 polymer ?
#
loop_
_entity_poly.entity_id
_entity_poly.type
_entity_poly.pdbx_seq_one_letter_code
_entity_poly.pdbx_strand_id
1 'polypeptide(L)' 'MKQTYKISSFLIDDYKFIAKHIVNKSITQIIEFTETHISIMLDDGTIISFSNLEDELILDIKCLY' A
#
# COMPACT_ATOMS: atom_id res chain seq x y z
N MET A 1 32.04 12.80 -1.05
CA MET A 1 31.77 11.53 -0.34
C MET A 1 30.33 11.12 -0.66
N LYS A 2 30.08 9.93 -1.23
CA LYS A 2 28.72 9.43 -1.45
C LYS A 2 28.17 8.94 -0.11
N GLN A 3 27.14 9.61 0.40
CA GLN A 3 26.43 9.18 1.60
C GLN A 3 25.68 7.89 1.26
N THR A 4 26.06 6.77 1.87
CA THR A 4 25.38 5.49 1.68
C THR A 4 24.23 5.43 2.67
N TYR A 5 23.01 5.70 2.22
CA TYR A 5 21.82 5.56 3.05
C TYR A 5 21.56 4.07 3.30
N LYS A 6 21.69 3.64 4.55
CA LYS A 6 21.33 2.28 4.95
C LYS A 6 19.82 2.25 5.19
N ILE A 7 19.09 1.65 4.26
CA ILE A 7 17.63 1.46 4.40
C ILE A 7 17.38 0.52 5.58
N SER A 8 16.40 0.85 6.43
CA SER A 8 15.96 0.00 7.54
C SER A 8 15.50 -1.36 7.02
N SER A 9 15.87 -2.45 7.69
CA SER A 9 15.38 -3.79 7.34
C SER A 9 13.86 -3.89 7.42
N PHE A 10 13.24 -3.18 8.37
CA PHE A 10 11.77 -3.10 8.50
C PHE A 10 11.12 -2.55 7.22
N LEU A 11 11.67 -1.47 6.65
CA LEU A 11 11.16 -0.88 5.40
C LEU A 11 11.30 -1.83 4.20
N ILE A 12 12.33 -2.67 4.18
CA ILE A 12 12.52 -3.67 3.13
C ILE A 12 11.46 -4.78 3.25
N ASP A 13 11.16 -5.22 4.48
CA ASP A 13 10.19 -6.27 4.72
C ASP A 13 8.76 -5.77 4.46
N ASP A 14 8.44 -4.54 4.86
CA ASP A 14 7.18 -3.86 4.53
C ASP A 14 7.03 -3.75 3.01
N TYR A 15 8.07 -3.29 2.31
CA TYR A 15 8.05 -3.22 0.84
C TYR A 15 7.76 -4.57 0.20
N LYS A 16 8.42 -5.64 0.65
CA LYS A 16 8.19 -6.99 0.12
C LYS A 16 6.76 -7.46 0.37
N PHE A 17 6.23 -7.20 1.56
CA PHE A 17 4.85 -7.54 1.91
C PHE A 17 3.85 -6.82 1.00
N ILE A 18 4.03 -5.52 0.80
CA ILE A 18 3.18 -4.70 -0.07
C ILE A 18 3.31 -5.16 -1.52
N ALA A 19 4.54 -5.33 -2.01
CA ALA A 19 4.81 -5.70 -3.39
C ALA A 19 4.12 -7.02 -3.78
N LYS A 20 4.11 -8.00 -2.88
CA LYS A 20 3.41 -9.28 -3.08
C LYS A 20 1.91 -9.10 -3.36
N HIS A 21 1.28 -8.07 -2.80
CA HIS A 21 -0.16 -7.86 -2.91
C HIS A 21 -0.55 -6.84 -3.99
N ILE A 22 0.38 -6.03 -4.50
CA ILE A 22 0.07 -4.93 -5.43
C ILE A 22 0.71 -5.13 -6.81
N VAL A 23 1.95 -5.64 -6.87
CA VAL A 23 2.72 -5.65 -8.11
C VAL A 23 2.07 -6.56 -9.15
N ASN A 24 1.98 -6.06 -10.40
CA ASN A 24 1.34 -6.71 -11.55
C ASN A 24 -0.18 -6.92 -11.43
N LYS A 25 -0.85 -6.28 -10.48
CA LYS A 25 -2.31 -6.27 -10.40
C LYS A 25 -2.89 -4.99 -10.98
N SER A 26 -4.04 -5.11 -11.62
CA SER A 26 -4.75 -3.96 -12.19
C SER A 26 -5.79 -3.43 -11.20
N ILE A 27 -5.93 -2.11 -11.14
CA ILE A 27 -7.03 -1.48 -10.38
C ILE A 27 -8.32 -1.66 -11.18
N THR A 28 -9.32 -2.29 -10.56
CA THR A 28 -10.65 -2.48 -11.17
C THR A 28 -11.61 -1.36 -10.79
N GLN A 29 -11.52 -0.86 -9.56
CA GLN A 29 -12.45 0.13 -9.04
C GLN A 29 -11.81 1.00 -7.95
N ILE A 30 -12.19 2.28 -7.91
CA ILE A 30 -12.00 3.14 -6.74
C ILE A 30 -13.26 2.99 -5.87
N ILE A 31 -13.10 2.51 -4.64
CA ILE A 31 -14.20 2.28 -3.68
C ILE A 31 -14.49 3.55 -2.89
N GLU A 32 -13.45 4.20 -2.40
CA GLU A 32 -13.54 5.40 -1.58
C GLU A 32 -12.42 6.37 -1.96
N PHE A 33 -12.73 7.66 -2.00
CA PHE A 33 -11.76 8.71 -2.26
C PHE A 33 -12.17 9.98 -1.51
N THR A 34 -11.43 10.29 -0.46
CA THR A 34 -11.56 11.51 0.33
C THR A 34 -10.23 12.25 0.38
N GLU A 35 -10.20 13.39 1.08
CA GLU A 35 -8.97 14.15 1.26
C GLU A 35 -7.85 13.34 1.95
N THR A 36 -8.22 12.45 2.87
CA THR A 36 -7.26 11.70 3.69
C THR A 36 -7.28 10.19 3.45
N HIS A 37 -8.24 9.66 2.68
CA HIS A 37 -8.40 8.22 2.49
C HIS A 37 -8.63 7.86 1.03
N ILE A 38 -7.99 6.78 0.56
CA ILE A 38 -8.28 6.15 -0.72
C ILE A 38 -8.33 4.64 -0.58
N SER A 39 -9.41 4.05 -1.06
CA SER A 39 -9.61 2.59 -1.09
C SER A 39 -9.79 2.13 -2.54
N ILE A 40 -8.98 1.18 -2.98
CA ILE A 40 -9.00 0.64 -4.34
C ILE A 40 -9.21 -0.88 -4.32
N MET A 41 -9.96 -1.37 -5.30
CA MET A 41 -10.11 -2.80 -5.56
C MET A 41 -9.22 -3.19 -6.73
N LEU A 42 -8.57 -4.34 -6.59
CA LEU A 42 -7.76 -4.96 -7.63
C LEU A 42 -8.55 -6.03 -8.39
N ASP A 43 -7.98 -6.50 -9.49
CA ASP A 43 -8.55 -7.53 -10.36
C ASP A 43 -8.76 -8.90 -9.69
N ASP A 44 -7.99 -9.20 -8.65
CA ASP A 44 -8.13 -10.43 -7.85
C ASP A 44 -9.06 -10.30 -6.64
N GLY A 45 -9.79 -9.18 -6.52
CA GLY A 45 -10.69 -8.92 -5.39
C GLY A 45 -9.99 -8.46 -4.12
N THR A 46 -8.67 -8.23 -4.15
CA THR A 46 -7.96 -7.55 -3.05
C THR A 46 -8.42 -6.09 -2.95
N ILE A 47 -8.70 -5.63 -1.73
CA ILE A 47 -8.93 -4.22 -1.42
C ILE A 47 -7.69 -3.67 -0.72
N ILE A 48 -7.21 -2.54 -1.19
CA ILE A 48 -6.12 -1.78 -0.57
C ILE A 48 -6.65 -0.44 -0.13
N SER A 49 -6.44 -0.10 1.15
CA SER A 49 -6.85 1.18 1.72
C SER A 49 -5.63 1.94 2.22
N PHE A 50 -5.47 3.18 1.76
CA PHE A 50 -4.46 4.11 2.25
C PHE A 50 -5.16 5.19 3.07
N SER A 51 -4.70 5.41 4.29
CA SER A 51 -5.22 6.42 5.21
C SER A 51 -4.09 7.32 5.68
N ASN A 52 -4.23 8.62 5.46
CA ASN A 52 -3.34 9.62 6.01
C ASN A 52 -3.87 10.07 7.37
N LEU A 53 -3.08 9.81 8.42
CA LEU A 53 -3.33 10.22 9.80
C LEU A 53 -2.23 11.18 10.23
N GLU A 54 -2.41 12.46 9.94
CA GLU A 54 -1.48 13.56 10.26
C GLU A 54 -0.05 13.32 9.75
N ASP A 55 0.79 12.66 10.55
CA ASP A 55 2.19 12.36 10.26
C ASP A 55 2.43 10.89 9.84
N GLU A 56 1.38 10.06 9.82
CA GLU A 56 1.45 8.63 9.53
C GLU A 56 0.64 8.26 8.29
N LEU A 57 1.21 7.36 7.47
CA LEU A 57 0.50 6.68 6.39
C LEU A 57 0.19 5.26 6.82
N ILE A 58 -1.10 4.95 6.95
CA ILE A 58 -1.58 3.60 7.21
C ILE A 58 -1.97 2.94 5.90
N LEU A 59 -1.50 1.71 5.72
CA LEU A 59 -1.87 0.84 4.63
C LEU A 59 -2.57 -0.40 5.17
N ASP A 60 -3.80 -0.64 4.73
CA ASP A 60 -4.55 -1.85 5.02
C ASP A 60 -4.78 -2.65 3.74
N ILE A 61 -4.69 -3.99 3.85
CA ILE A 61 -4.86 -4.92 2.73
C ILE A 61 -5.84 -6.01 3.16
N LYS A 62 -6.97 -6.08 2.47
CA LYS A 62 -8.02 -7.06 2.72
C LYS A 62 -8.24 -7.93 1.48
N CYS A 63 -8.02 -9.24 1.63
CA CYS A 63 -8.37 -10.21 0.60
C CYS A 63 -9.81 -10.69 0.83
N LEU A 64 -10.69 -10.55 -0.16
CA LEU A 64 -12.01 -11.16 -0.15
C LEU A 64 -11.84 -12.62 -0.60
N TYR A 65 -11.91 -13.56 0.35
CA TYR A 65 -11.90 -15.01 0.10
C TYR A 65 -13.28 -15.50 -0.35
#